data_AF-A0A5N8VHK9-F1
#
_entry.id   AF-A0A5N8VHK9-F1
#
_cell.length_a   1.000
_cell.length_b   1.000
_cell.length_c   1.000
_cell.angle_alpha   90.00
_cell.angle_beta   90.00
_cell.angle_gamma   90.00
#
_symmetry.space_group_name_H-M   'P 1'
#
loop_
_entity.id
_entity.type
_entity.pdbx_description
1 polymer ?
#
loop_
_entity_poly.entity_id
_entity_poly.type
_entity_poly.pdbx_seq_one_letter_code
_entity_poly.pdbx_strand_id
1 'polypeptide(L)'
;MSESVPVRCPACRREHLYASPSYPCACGAPVAPPLDPRGTPRALAHRVWEEQWVTVRCAACGRRGQWPAPELGCACGTVLRLPVAAAPTTGVARPAFRPAPIRSAVDAVTAAARYLNGLGYRDIRRGERRPPAGIALSGHGLVAQVDPTARPARLRDVECLWLTAMAESSSCAYFSLAGYAEDARGRADVLLVPLFVLDLLGTPRPVNGPADRLDASGAP
;
A
#
# COMPACT_ATOMS: atom_id res chain seq x y z
N MET A 1 -16.75 -17.07 -21.50
CA MET A 1 -17.16 -18.34 -20.87
C MET A 1 -16.63 -18.32 -19.45
N SER A 2 -17.51 -18.44 -18.46
CA SER A 2 -17.11 -18.42 -17.04
C SER A 2 -16.45 -19.75 -16.72
N GLU A 3 -15.13 -19.74 -16.51
CA GLU A 3 -14.38 -20.93 -16.12
C GLU A 3 -14.93 -21.44 -14.78
N SER A 4 -15.42 -22.69 -14.79
CA SER A 4 -16.02 -23.33 -13.62
C SER A 4 -14.99 -24.29 -13.02
N VAL A 5 -14.77 -24.20 -11.71
CA VAL A 5 -13.75 -24.99 -11.00
C VAL A 5 -14.45 -26.07 -10.18
N PRO A 6 -13.94 -27.32 -10.18
CA PRO A 6 -14.42 -28.36 -9.27
C PRO A 6 -14.00 -28.06 -7.83
N VAL A 7 -14.96 -28.11 -6.91
CA VAL A 7 -14.79 -27.82 -5.48
C VAL A 7 -15.32 -28.98 -4.66
N ARG A 8 -14.48 -29.58 -3.83
CA ARG A 8 -14.87 -30.67 -2.95
C ARG A 8 -15.12 -30.15 -1.53
N CYS A 9 -16.29 -30.47 -0.97
CA CYS A 9 -16.62 -30.11 0.40
C CYS A 9 -15.73 -30.88 1.40
N PRO A 10 -15.02 -30.23 2.33
CA PRO A 10 -14.23 -30.90 3.36
C PRO A 10 -15.09 -31.68 4.36
N ALA A 11 -16.35 -31.30 4.58
CA ALA A 11 -17.24 -31.96 5.56
C ALA A 11 -17.88 -33.24 5.00
N CYS A 12 -18.56 -33.16 3.85
CA CYS A 12 -19.31 -34.30 3.28
C CYS A 12 -18.65 -34.91 2.04
N ARG A 13 -17.51 -34.37 1.58
CA ARG A 13 -16.73 -34.86 0.44
C ARG A 13 -17.45 -34.82 -0.92
N ARG A 14 -18.62 -34.17 -1.00
CA ARG A 14 -19.37 -33.95 -2.25
C ARG A 14 -18.62 -32.95 -3.15
N GLU A 15 -18.66 -33.21 -4.45
CA GLU A 15 -18.08 -32.34 -5.47
C GLU A 15 -19.13 -31.38 -6.04
N HIS A 16 -18.71 -30.15 -6.29
CA HIS A 16 -19.50 -29.06 -6.81
C HIS A 16 -18.75 -28.40 -7.96
N LEU A 17 -19.49 -27.84 -8.93
CA LEU A 17 -18.92 -26.92 -9.90
C LEU A 17 -19.23 -25.49 -9.45
N TYR A 18 -18.21 -24.66 -9.34
CA TYR A 18 -18.35 -23.27 -8.95
C TYR A 18 -17.77 -22.35 -10.01
N ALA A 19 -18.57 -21.37 -10.45
CA ALA A 19 -18.14 -20.29 -11.31
C ALA A 19 -18.14 -18.99 -10.49
N SER A 20 -17.02 -18.27 -10.49
CA SER A 20 -16.96 -16.99 -9.76
C SER A 20 -17.91 -15.97 -10.40
N PRO A 21 -18.77 -15.29 -9.61
CA PRO A 21 -19.59 -14.22 -10.14
C PRO A 21 -18.73 -13.06 -10.63
N SER A 22 -19.16 -12.42 -11.71
CA SER A 22 -18.53 -11.23 -12.27
C SER A 22 -19.34 -9.99 -11.92
N TYR A 23 -18.66 -8.93 -11.48
CA TYR A 23 -19.27 -7.64 -11.14
C TYR A 23 -18.67 -6.50 -11.97
N PRO A 24 -19.43 -5.43 -12.24
CA PRO A 24 -18.97 -4.33 -13.09
C PRO A 24 -17.95 -3.46 -12.35
N CYS A 25 -16.75 -3.32 -12.90
CA CYS A 25 -15.79 -2.31 -12.46
C CYS A 25 -16.32 -0.90 -12.77
N ALA A 26 -15.81 0.13 -12.08
CA ALA A 26 -16.08 1.54 -12.41
C ALA A 26 -15.74 1.91 -13.87
N CYS A 27 -14.87 1.15 -14.56
CA CYS A 27 -14.60 1.32 -15.99
C CYS A 27 -15.59 0.59 -16.93
N GLY A 28 -16.60 -0.10 -16.39
CA GLY A 28 -17.56 -0.91 -17.13
C GLY A 28 -17.10 -2.34 -17.44
N ALA A 29 -15.82 -2.66 -17.30
CA ALA A 29 -15.32 -4.02 -17.54
C ALA A 29 -15.78 -5.00 -16.45
N PRO A 30 -16.21 -6.24 -16.81
CA PRO A 30 -16.55 -7.26 -15.83
C PRO A 30 -15.29 -7.75 -15.10
N VAL A 31 -15.38 -7.87 -13.79
CA VAL A 31 -14.30 -8.37 -12.92
C VAL A 31 -14.84 -9.52 -12.09
N ALA A 32 -14.18 -10.68 -12.18
CA ALA A 32 -14.43 -11.84 -11.33
C ALA A 32 -13.16 -12.15 -10.52
N PRO A 33 -13.27 -12.43 -9.20
CA PRO A 33 -12.16 -12.97 -8.43
C PRO A 33 -11.56 -14.22 -9.10
N PRO A 34 -10.26 -14.24 -9.43
CA PRO A 34 -9.64 -15.42 -10.01
C PRO A 34 -9.54 -16.51 -8.93
N LEU A 35 -10.14 -17.67 -9.15
CA LEU A 35 -10.06 -18.78 -8.20
C LEU A 35 -8.67 -19.42 -8.25
N ASP A 36 -8.16 -19.86 -7.10
CA ASP A 36 -6.96 -20.70 -7.05
C ASP A 36 -7.36 -22.18 -7.16
N PRO A 37 -7.11 -22.85 -8.31
CA PRO A 37 -7.49 -24.25 -8.48
C PRO A 37 -6.67 -25.21 -7.59
N ARG A 38 -5.54 -24.74 -7.03
CA ARG A 38 -4.68 -25.55 -6.13
C ARG A 38 -4.95 -25.28 -4.66
N GLY A 39 -5.65 -24.20 -4.33
CA GLY A 39 -5.97 -23.86 -2.96
C GLY A 39 -7.03 -24.79 -2.37
N THR A 40 -7.01 -24.97 -1.05
CA THR A 40 -8.01 -25.79 -0.34
C THR A 40 -9.23 -24.94 0.08
N PRO A 41 -10.45 -25.30 -0.32
CA PRO A 41 -11.67 -24.66 0.17
C PRO A 41 -11.81 -24.79 1.68
N ARG A 42 -12.10 -23.69 2.38
CA ARG A 42 -12.22 -23.64 3.83
C ARG A 42 -13.68 -23.59 4.24
N ALA A 43 -14.09 -24.44 5.19
CA ALA A 43 -15.39 -24.34 5.83
C ALA A 43 -15.44 -23.10 6.75
N LEU A 44 -16.43 -22.24 6.56
CA LEU A 44 -16.65 -21.07 7.40
C LEU A 44 -17.46 -21.48 8.64
N ALA A 45 -16.84 -21.38 9.81
CA ALA A 45 -17.49 -21.64 11.10
C ALA A 45 -18.21 -20.38 11.65
N HIS A 46 -17.72 -19.19 11.31
CA HIS A 46 -18.28 -17.90 11.71
C HIS A 46 -18.19 -16.90 10.55
N ARG A 47 -19.16 -15.99 10.43
CA ARG A 47 -19.14 -14.87 9.48
C ARG A 47 -18.78 -13.59 10.22
N VAL A 48 -17.57 -13.08 9.99
CA VAL A 48 -17.18 -11.71 10.37
C VAL A 48 -17.21 -10.83 9.12
N TRP A 49 -17.60 -9.56 9.27
CA TRP A 49 -17.90 -8.66 8.14
C TRP A 49 -16.66 -8.29 7.30
N GLU A 50 -15.50 -8.16 7.94
CA GLU A 50 -14.24 -7.83 7.25
C GLU A 50 -13.71 -8.97 6.36
N GLU A 51 -14.01 -10.24 6.69
CA GLU A 51 -13.57 -11.41 5.92
C GLU A 51 -14.44 -11.69 4.67
N GLN A 52 -15.40 -10.82 4.37
CA GLN A 52 -16.36 -11.00 3.26
C GLN A 52 -15.86 -10.44 1.93
N TRP A 53 -14.71 -9.75 1.92
CA TRP A 53 -14.23 -9.00 0.76
C TRP A 53 -12.83 -9.47 0.32
N VAL A 54 -12.63 -9.59 -0.99
CA VAL A 54 -11.34 -9.85 -1.64
C VAL A 54 -10.94 -8.68 -2.52
N THR A 55 -9.65 -8.35 -2.54
CA THR A 55 -9.12 -7.32 -3.42
C THR A 55 -8.75 -7.92 -4.77
N VAL A 56 -9.42 -7.48 -5.84
CA VAL A 56 -9.15 -7.94 -7.22
C VAL A 56 -8.74 -6.75 -8.08
N ARG A 57 -7.74 -6.96 -8.93
CA ARG A 57 -7.30 -5.98 -9.93
C ARG A 57 -8.10 -6.17 -11.21
N CYS A 58 -8.69 -5.09 -11.74
CA CYS A 58 -9.31 -5.11 -13.05
C CYS A 58 -8.24 -5.30 -14.14
N ALA A 59 -8.39 -6.31 -15.00
CA ALA A 59 -7.46 -6.55 -16.10
C ALA A 59 -7.50 -5.43 -17.17
N ALA A 60 -8.64 -4.75 -17.32
CA ALA A 60 -8.81 -3.68 -18.32
C ALA A 60 -8.22 -2.33 -17.88
N CYS A 61 -8.55 -1.84 -16.68
CA CYS A 61 -8.13 -0.51 -16.22
C CYS A 61 -7.06 -0.53 -15.11
N GLY A 62 -6.70 -1.69 -14.59
CA GLY A 62 -5.69 -1.84 -13.54
C GLY A 62 -6.11 -1.42 -12.13
N ARG A 63 -7.31 -0.86 -11.93
CA ARG A 63 -7.82 -0.47 -10.61
C ARG A 63 -8.00 -1.69 -9.70
N ARG A 64 -7.66 -1.55 -8.43
CA ARG A 64 -7.98 -2.54 -7.38
C ARG A 64 -9.32 -2.18 -6.77
N GLY A 65 -10.22 -3.15 -6.64
CA GLY A 65 -11.52 -3.01 -5.99
C GLY A 65 -11.75 -4.11 -4.98
N GLN A 66 -12.62 -3.85 -4.00
CA GLN A 66 -13.10 -4.84 -3.06
C GLN A 66 -14.34 -5.51 -3.64
N TRP A 67 -14.34 -6.84 -3.68
CA TRP A 67 -15.43 -7.66 -4.22
C TRP A 67 -15.82 -8.74 -3.23
N PRO A 68 -17.08 -9.20 -3.23
CA PRO A 68 -17.49 -10.30 -2.37
C PRO A 68 -16.61 -11.53 -2.59
N ALA A 69 -16.09 -12.06 -1.50
CA ALA A 69 -15.25 -13.24 -1.52
C ALA A 69 -16.08 -14.47 -1.94
N PRO A 70 -15.58 -15.34 -2.82
CA PRO A 70 -16.36 -16.43 -3.40
C PRO A 70 -16.75 -17.47 -2.34
N GLU A 71 -18.05 -17.69 -2.19
CA GLU A 71 -18.64 -18.65 -1.26
C GLU A 71 -19.52 -19.66 -1.98
N LEU A 72 -19.48 -20.91 -1.52
CA LEU A 72 -20.33 -22.00 -1.97
C LEU A 72 -21.07 -22.60 -0.78
N GLY A 73 -22.40 -22.56 -0.81
CA GLY A 73 -23.24 -23.32 0.11
C GLY A 73 -23.34 -24.79 -0.35
N CYS A 74 -22.92 -25.73 0.50
CA CYS A 74 -23.13 -27.15 0.26
C CYS A 74 -24.48 -27.58 0.86
N ALA A 75 -25.17 -28.52 0.22
CA ALA A 75 -26.45 -29.07 0.70
C ALA A 75 -26.36 -29.77 2.08
N CYS A 76 -25.15 -30.09 2.56
CA CYS A 76 -24.94 -30.60 3.92
C CYS A 76 -24.98 -29.51 5.01
N GLY A 77 -25.20 -28.24 4.65
CA GLY A 77 -25.25 -27.10 5.57
C GLY A 77 -23.92 -26.36 5.74
N THR A 78 -22.81 -26.87 5.17
CA THR A 78 -21.50 -26.19 5.24
C THR A 78 -21.39 -25.08 4.19
N VAL A 79 -20.95 -23.89 4.58
CA VAL A 79 -20.55 -22.82 3.66
C VAL A 79 -19.04 -22.87 3.48
N LEU A 80 -18.59 -22.89 2.23
CA LEU A 80 -17.19 -22.97 1.84
C LEU A 80 -16.72 -21.63 1.30
N ARG A 81 -15.61 -21.12 1.81
CA ARG A 81 -14.84 -20.05 1.18
C ARG A 81 -13.89 -20.68 0.16
N LEU A 82 -13.99 -20.25 -1.09
CA LEU A 82 -13.05 -20.67 -2.12
C LEU A 82 -11.79 -19.81 -2.07
N PRO A 83 -10.61 -20.40 -2.27
CA PRO A 83 -9.37 -19.66 -2.37
C PRO A 83 -9.36 -18.83 -3.66
N VAL A 84 -9.00 -17.56 -3.53
CA VAL A 84 -8.77 -16.66 -4.67
C VAL A 84 -7.27 -16.68 -4.95
N ALA A 85 -6.89 -16.92 -6.20
CA ALA A 85 -5.51 -16.81 -6.63
C ALA A 85 -5.05 -15.39 -6.29
N ALA A 86 -4.13 -15.30 -5.33
CA ALA A 86 -3.42 -14.06 -5.12
C ALA A 86 -2.79 -13.71 -6.48
N ALA A 87 -3.20 -12.57 -7.05
CA ALA A 87 -2.46 -12.00 -8.17
C ALA A 87 -0.99 -12.05 -7.73
N PRO A 88 -0.09 -12.70 -8.50
CA PRO A 88 1.19 -13.12 -8.00
C PRO A 88 1.79 -11.96 -7.23
N THR A 89 1.86 -12.11 -5.91
CA THR A 89 2.80 -11.35 -5.11
C THR A 89 4.14 -12.03 -5.40
N THR A 90 4.57 -11.99 -6.66
CA THR A 90 5.99 -11.83 -6.90
C THR A 90 6.33 -10.65 -6.02
N GLY A 91 7.22 -10.87 -5.04
CA GLY A 91 7.92 -9.76 -4.43
C GLY A 91 8.35 -8.92 -5.61
N VAL A 92 7.68 -7.78 -5.79
CA VAL A 92 7.87 -6.97 -6.97
C VAL A 92 9.33 -6.60 -6.83
N ALA A 93 10.18 -7.14 -7.72
CA ALA A 93 11.48 -6.55 -7.94
C ALA A 93 11.15 -5.09 -8.19
N ARG A 94 11.42 -4.24 -7.17
CA ARG A 94 11.02 -2.85 -7.09
C ARG A 94 11.24 -2.27 -8.48
N PRO A 95 10.20 -1.85 -9.22
CA PRO A 95 10.43 -1.31 -10.56
C PRO A 95 11.49 -0.24 -10.40
N ALA A 96 12.60 -0.40 -11.13
CA ALA A 96 13.79 0.42 -10.92
C ALA A 96 13.36 1.88 -10.82
N PHE A 97 13.60 2.51 -9.67
CA PHE A 97 13.22 3.89 -9.45
C PHE A 97 13.86 4.72 -10.56
N ARG A 98 13.02 5.38 -11.38
CA ARG A 98 13.51 6.23 -12.47
C ARG A 98 13.53 7.68 -11.97
N PRO A 99 14.69 8.19 -11.54
CA PRO A 99 14.80 9.56 -11.08
C PRO A 99 14.44 10.53 -12.20
N ALA A 100 13.85 11.65 -11.82
CA ALA A 100 13.58 12.78 -12.69
C ALA A 100 14.14 14.05 -12.03
N PRO A 101 14.81 14.94 -12.77
CA PRO A 101 15.43 16.13 -12.19
C PRO A 101 14.43 16.99 -11.40
N ILE A 102 14.83 17.47 -10.23
CA ILE A 102 14.02 18.36 -9.40
C ILE A 102 14.31 19.81 -9.77
N ARG A 103 13.34 20.47 -10.38
CA ARG A 103 13.42 21.91 -10.73
C ARG A 103 12.43 22.76 -9.95
N SER A 104 11.48 22.12 -9.27
CA SER A 104 10.40 22.76 -8.54
C SER A 104 9.97 21.94 -7.33
N ALA A 105 9.20 22.58 -6.44
CA ALA A 105 8.53 21.88 -5.33
C ALA A 105 7.59 20.76 -5.81
N VAL A 106 6.98 20.92 -6.99
CA VAL A 106 6.11 19.88 -7.58
C VAL A 106 6.93 18.66 -7.99
N ASP A 107 8.13 18.86 -8.53
CA ASP A 107 9.04 17.77 -8.90
C ASP A 107 9.53 17.03 -7.65
N ALA A 108 9.87 17.75 -6.58
CA ALA A 108 10.26 17.15 -5.30
C ALA A 108 9.14 16.27 -4.70
N VAL A 109 7.91 16.78 -4.72
CA VAL A 109 6.73 16.01 -4.27
C VAL A 109 6.49 14.80 -5.17
N THR A 110 6.65 14.94 -6.48
CA THR A 110 6.49 13.84 -7.44
C THR A 110 7.55 12.76 -7.25
N ALA A 111 8.81 13.16 -7.02
CA ALA A 111 9.92 12.24 -6.73
C ALA A 111 9.66 11.45 -5.44
N ALA A 112 9.28 12.14 -4.35
CA ALA A 112 8.92 11.49 -3.08
C ALA A 112 7.74 10.53 -3.23
N ALA A 113 6.66 10.95 -3.90
CA ALA A 113 5.50 10.10 -4.14
C ALA A 113 5.85 8.85 -4.98
N ARG A 114 6.65 8.98 -6.04
CA ARG A 114 7.12 7.84 -6.84
C ARG A 114 7.97 6.88 -6.04
N TYR A 115 8.85 7.41 -5.18
CA TYR A 115 9.70 6.61 -4.32
C TYR A 115 8.89 5.82 -3.30
N LEU A 116 7.96 6.47 -2.60
CA LEU A 116 7.04 5.84 -1.64
C LEU A 116 6.17 4.76 -2.31
N ASN A 117 5.68 5.00 -3.53
CA ASN A 117 5.00 3.97 -4.32
C ASN A 117 5.92 2.77 -4.64
N GLY A 118 7.18 3.04 -4.97
CA GLY A 118 8.20 2.02 -5.19
C GLY A 118 8.53 1.21 -3.94
N LEU A 119 8.41 1.80 -2.75
CA LEU A 119 8.53 1.12 -1.45
C LEU A 119 7.31 0.28 -1.10
N GLY A 120 6.17 0.46 -1.78
CA GLY A 120 4.96 -0.34 -1.59
C GLY A 120 3.77 0.40 -0.98
N TYR A 121 3.94 1.67 -0.57
CA TYR A 121 2.83 2.50 -0.11
C TYR A 121 1.86 2.81 -1.26
N ARG A 122 0.56 2.88 -0.97
CA ARG A 122 -0.49 3.06 -1.97
C ARG A 122 -1.33 4.31 -1.71
N ASP A 123 -2.01 4.75 -2.76
CA ASP A 123 -2.97 5.87 -2.74
C ASP A 123 -2.35 7.18 -2.22
N ILE A 124 -1.08 7.41 -2.57
CA ILE A 124 -0.33 8.61 -2.19
C ILE A 124 -0.97 9.85 -2.84
N ARG A 125 -1.52 10.71 -2.01
CA ARG A 125 -2.15 11.98 -2.37
C ARG A 125 -1.56 13.10 -1.53
N ARG A 126 -1.76 14.35 -1.94
CA ARG A 126 -1.45 15.49 -1.06
C ARG A 126 -2.38 15.44 0.16
N GLY A 127 -1.81 15.61 1.34
CA GLY A 127 -2.57 15.68 2.58
C GLY A 127 -3.44 16.94 2.59
N GLU A 128 -4.67 16.81 3.11
CA GLU A 128 -5.58 17.95 3.27
C GLU A 128 -5.07 18.93 4.34
N ARG A 129 -4.36 18.42 5.34
CA ARG A 129 -3.76 19.22 6.40
C ARG A 129 -2.44 19.83 5.95
N ARG A 130 -2.36 21.16 6.01
CA ARG A 130 -1.12 21.88 5.71
C ARG A 130 -0.17 21.80 6.91
N PRO A 131 1.01 21.20 6.77
CA PRO A 131 1.99 21.19 7.84
C PRO A 131 2.57 22.61 8.05
N PRO A 132 3.14 22.89 9.24
CA PRO A 132 3.77 24.18 9.51
C PRO A 132 4.97 24.46 8.58
N ALA A 133 5.63 23.41 8.09
CA ALA A 133 6.68 23.47 7.09
C ALA A 133 6.50 22.36 6.04
N GLY A 134 6.89 22.65 4.79
CA GLY A 134 6.82 21.69 3.69
C GLY A 134 5.40 21.40 3.17
N ILE A 135 5.29 20.25 2.51
CA ILE A 135 4.09 19.76 1.82
C ILE A 135 3.80 18.37 2.34
N ALA A 136 2.61 18.16 2.90
CA ALA A 136 2.19 16.85 3.39
C ALA A 136 1.70 15.96 2.24
N LEU A 137 2.06 14.68 2.34
CA LEU A 137 1.53 13.58 1.56
C LEU A 137 0.87 12.58 2.52
N SER A 138 -0.22 11.98 2.07
CA SER A 138 -0.93 10.95 2.82
C SER A 138 -1.17 9.75 1.90
N GLY A 139 -0.99 8.55 2.42
CA GLY A 139 -1.30 7.30 1.75
C GLY A 139 -1.91 6.32 2.75
N HIS A 140 -2.23 5.11 2.30
CA HIS A 140 -2.75 4.09 3.21
C HIS A 140 -1.68 3.73 4.27
N GLY A 141 -1.95 4.08 5.54
CA GLY A 141 -1.05 3.85 6.67
C GLY A 141 0.22 4.71 6.69
N LEU A 142 0.27 5.81 5.92
CA LEU A 142 1.45 6.68 5.80
C LEU A 142 1.08 8.16 5.81
N VAL A 143 1.85 8.93 6.60
CA VAL A 143 1.95 10.39 6.50
C VAL A 143 3.38 10.77 6.16
N ALA A 144 3.61 11.41 5.01
CA ALA A 144 4.94 11.87 4.62
C ALA A 144 5.00 13.40 4.51
N GLN A 145 6.17 13.98 4.77
CA GLN A 145 6.42 15.41 4.60
C GLN A 145 7.52 15.62 3.57
N VAL A 146 7.31 16.57 2.66
CA VAL A 146 8.29 16.99 1.66
C VAL A 146 8.62 18.46 1.87
N ASP A 147 9.86 18.78 2.23
CA ASP A 147 10.35 20.13 2.37
C ASP A 147 11.24 20.53 1.18
N PRO A 148 10.70 21.33 0.24
CA PRO A 148 11.45 21.79 -0.93
C PRO A 148 12.26 23.06 -0.63
N THR A 149 12.35 23.51 0.62
CA THR A 149 13.07 24.75 0.93
C THR A 149 14.58 24.55 0.90
N ALA A 150 15.31 25.64 0.69
CA ALA A 150 16.77 25.65 0.73
C ALA A 150 17.34 25.70 2.17
N ARG A 151 16.50 25.53 3.20
CA ARG A 151 16.91 25.57 4.61
C ARG A 151 16.81 24.18 5.21
N PRO A 152 17.76 23.77 6.07
CA PRO A 152 17.65 22.50 6.77
C PRO A 152 16.37 22.43 7.60
N ALA A 153 15.70 21.27 7.53
CA ALA A 153 14.52 20.98 8.33
C ALA A 153 14.86 20.99 9.82
N ARG A 154 13.95 21.54 10.64
CA ARG A 154 14.20 21.80 12.06
C ARG A 154 13.65 20.67 12.93
N LEU A 155 14.12 20.64 14.18
CA LEU A 155 13.65 19.71 15.21
C LEU A 155 12.11 19.69 15.32
N ARG A 156 11.50 20.88 15.39
CA ARG A 156 10.03 21.03 15.49
C ARG A 156 9.31 20.35 14.33
N ASP A 157 9.86 20.39 13.12
CA ASP A 157 9.22 19.83 11.93
C ASP A 157 9.15 18.29 12.03
N VAL A 158 10.21 17.66 12.55
CA VAL A 158 10.26 16.22 12.84
C VAL A 158 9.25 15.84 13.92
N GLU A 159 9.22 16.59 15.03
CA GLU A 159 8.30 16.31 16.15
C GLU A 159 6.84 16.48 15.74
N CYS A 160 6.51 17.51 14.96
CA CYS A 160 5.16 17.72 14.45
C CYS A 160 4.71 16.62 13.48
N LEU A 161 5.61 16.16 12.58
CA LEU A 161 5.32 15.03 11.70
C LEU A 161 5.04 13.76 12.52
N TRP A 162 5.90 13.46 13.49
CA TRP A 162 5.75 12.29 14.35
C TRP A 162 4.43 12.32 15.14
N LEU A 163 4.08 13.44 15.75
CA LEU A 163 2.81 13.60 16.48
C LEU A 163 1.59 13.43 15.57
N THR A 164 1.66 13.92 14.33
CA THR A 164 0.59 13.77 13.34
C THR A 164 0.42 12.30 12.97
N ALA A 165 1.53 11.60 12.67
CA ALA A 165 1.51 10.19 12.32
C ALA A 165 1.01 9.31 13.47
N MET A 166 1.45 9.59 14.69
CA MET A 166 0.97 8.93 15.90
C MET A 166 -0.54 9.13 16.11
N ALA A 167 -1.03 10.36 15.93
CA ALA A 167 -2.46 10.67 16.05
C ALA A 167 -3.31 9.94 14.99
N GLU A 168 -2.76 9.78 13.78
CA GLU A 168 -3.40 9.08 12.66
C GLU A 168 -3.11 7.56 12.65
N SER A 169 -2.45 7.03 13.69
CA SER A 169 -2.01 5.63 13.78
C SER A 169 -1.31 5.13 12.52
N SER A 170 -0.48 6.00 11.93
CA SER A 170 0.17 5.81 10.63
C SER A 170 1.69 5.84 10.79
N SER A 171 2.38 5.18 9.87
CA SER A 171 3.83 5.36 9.69
C SER A 171 4.13 6.75 9.13
N CYS A 172 5.38 7.21 9.23
CA CYS A 172 5.78 8.47 8.59
C CYS A 172 7.14 8.44 7.92
N ALA A 173 7.40 9.45 7.07
CA ALA A 173 8.69 9.70 6.44
C ALA A 173 8.86 11.18 6.12
N TYR A 174 10.06 11.72 6.30
CA TYR A 174 10.38 13.12 5.96
C TYR A 174 11.39 13.12 4.81
N PHE A 175 11.10 13.89 3.76
CA PHE A 175 11.98 14.24 2.65
C PHE A 175 12.36 15.73 2.70
N SER A 176 13.64 16.05 2.56
CA SER A 176 14.14 17.44 2.51
C SER A 176 15.13 17.64 1.36
N LEU A 177 15.07 18.78 0.66
CA LEU A 177 16.10 19.16 -0.33
C LEU A 177 17.39 19.64 0.35
N ALA A 178 17.27 20.42 1.42
CA ALA A 178 18.41 21.03 2.11
C ALA A 178 18.93 20.20 3.31
N GLY A 179 18.39 19.00 3.52
CA GLY A 179 18.73 18.15 4.66
C GLY A 179 18.10 18.60 5.97
N TYR A 180 18.77 18.27 7.07
CA TYR A 180 18.24 18.37 8.43
C TYR A 180 19.26 19.01 9.35
N ALA A 181 18.79 19.81 10.31
CA ALA A 181 19.61 20.23 11.43
C ALA A 181 20.06 19.01 12.26
N GLU A 182 21.20 19.12 12.94
CA GLU A 182 21.79 17.99 13.68
C GLU A 182 20.88 17.49 14.81
N ASP A 183 20.25 18.41 15.53
CA ASP A 183 19.25 18.12 16.56
C ASP A 183 18.02 17.41 16.01
N ALA A 184 17.56 17.80 14.82
CA ALA A 184 16.45 17.16 14.11
C ALA A 184 16.80 15.72 13.73
N ARG A 185 18.04 15.46 13.27
CA ARG A 185 18.50 14.11 12.92
C ARG A 185 18.59 13.21 14.15
N GLY A 186 19.22 13.69 15.22
CA GLY A 186 19.29 12.96 16.49
C GLY A 186 17.92 12.65 17.07
N ARG A 187 16.97 13.59 17.00
CA ARG A 187 15.60 13.35 17.44
C ARG A 187 14.88 12.33 16.55
N ALA A 188 15.06 12.40 15.24
CA ALA A 188 14.43 11.45 14.32
C ALA A 188 14.88 10.00 14.58
N ASP A 189 16.14 9.79 14.97
CA ASP A 189 16.62 8.46 15.37
C ASP A 189 15.91 7.93 16.62
N VAL A 190 15.71 8.78 17.63
CA VAL A 190 14.97 8.42 18.85
C VAL A 190 13.50 8.12 18.56
N LEU A 191 12.87 8.91 17.70
CA LEU A 191 11.45 8.77 17.34
C LEU A 191 11.18 7.75 16.23
N LEU A 192 12.24 7.12 15.69
CA LEU A 192 12.19 6.20 14.56
C LEU A 192 11.56 6.83 13.29
N VAL A 193 11.77 8.12 13.08
CA VAL A 193 11.28 8.83 11.88
C VAL A 193 12.31 8.67 10.74
N PRO A 194 11.95 8.03 9.62
CA PRO A 194 12.77 7.94 8.42
C PRO A 194 13.02 9.31 7.80
N LEU A 195 14.30 9.66 7.61
CA LEU A 195 14.74 10.89 6.97
C LEU A 195 15.40 10.62 5.62
N PHE A 196 15.01 11.37 4.59
CA PHE A 196 15.53 11.28 3.24
C PHE A 196 15.97 12.64 2.71
N VAL A 197 17.14 12.70 2.09
CA VAL A 197 17.55 13.87 1.30
C VAL A 197 17.21 13.64 -0.16
N LEU A 198 16.45 14.57 -0.75
CA LEU A 198 16.18 14.57 -2.18
C LEU A 198 17.34 15.26 -2.90
N ASP A 199 18.12 14.51 -3.67
CA ASP A 199 19.10 15.14 -4.56
C ASP A 199 18.41 15.84 -5.74
N LEU A 200 19.12 16.76 -6.41
CA LEU A 200 18.57 17.47 -7.58
C LEU A 200 18.36 16.56 -8.80
N LEU A 201 18.93 15.35 -8.78
CA LEU A 201 18.69 14.33 -9.79
C LEU A 201 17.36 13.61 -9.57
N GLY A 202 16.76 13.76 -8.38
CA GLY A 202 15.46 13.22 -8.00
C GLY A 202 15.52 11.89 -7.28
N THR A 203 16.70 11.43 -6.82
CA THR A 203 16.84 10.20 -6.03
C THR A 203 16.81 10.52 -4.55
N PRO A 204 15.81 10.03 -3.79
CA PRO A 204 15.83 10.13 -2.34
C PRO A 204 16.95 9.26 -1.77
N ARG A 205 17.78 9.85 -0.92
CA ARG A 205 18.86 9.16 -0.21
C ARG A 205 18.51 9.03 1.27
N PRO A 206 18.50 7.82 1.85
CA PRO A 206 18.33 7.67 3.28
C PRO A 206 19.49 8.34 4.02
N VAL A 207 19.17 9.02 5.12
CA VAL A 207 20.18 9.69 5.95
C VAL A 207 20.09 9.27 7.41
N ASN A 208 19.32 8.26 7.78
CA ASN A 208 19.36 7.72 9.13
C ASN A 208 18.95 6.25 9.17
N GLY A 209 19.23 5.58 10.30
CA GLY A 209 18.97 4.14 10.44
C GLY A 209 17.51 3.72 10.18
N PRO A 210 16.49 4.47 10.64
CA PRO A 210 15.11 4.26 10.24
C PRO A 210 14.87 4.34 8.72
N ALA A 211 15.50 5.29 8.01
CA ALA A 211 15.38 5.39 6.56
C ALA A 211 16.11 4.27 5.81
N ASP A 212 17.28 3.85 6.28
CA ASP A 212 18.00 2.71 5.70
C ASP A 212 17.17 1.42 5.82
N ARG A 213 16.54 1.20 6.98
CA ARG A 213 15.62 0.06 7.16
C ARG A 213 14.43 0.14 6.22
N LEU A 214 13.80 1.31 6.10
CA LEU A 214 12.65 1.50 5.21
C LEU A 214 13.02 1.31 3.73
N ASP A 215 14.19 1.77 3.29
CA ASP A 215 14.65 1.55 1.90
C ASP A 215 14.93 0.07 1.62
N ALA A 216 15.45 -0.66 2.61
CA ALA A 216 15.75 -2.08 2.50
C ALA A 216 14.52 -2.98 2.58
N SER A 217 13.59 -2.70 3.50
CA SER A 217 12.42 -3.55 3.75
C SER A 217 11.18 -3.18 2.95
N GLY A 218 11.07 -1.93 2.50
CA GLY A 218 9.83 -1.39 1.95
C GLY A 218 8.77 -1.09 3.02
N ALA A 219 7.56 -0.76 2.56
CA ALA A 219 6.40 -0.48 3.41
C ALA A 219 6.09 -1.69 4.33
N PRO A 220 5.69 -1.43 5.59
CA PRO A 220 5.34 -2.48 6.56
C PRO A 220 4.08 -3.25 6.19
#